data_AF-A0A346QZS3-F1
#
_entry.id   AF-A0A346QZS3-F1
#
_cell.length_a   1.000
_cell.length_b   1.000
_cell.length_c   1.000
_cell.angle_alpha   90.00
_cell.angle_beta   90.00
_cell.angle_gamma   90.00
#
_symmetry.space_group_name_H-M   'P 1'
#
loop_
_entity.id
_entity.type
_entity.pdbx_description
1 polymer ?
#
loop_
_entity_poly.entity_id
_entity_poly.type
_entity_poly.pdbx_seq_one_letter_code
_entity_poly.pdbx_strand_id
1 'polypeptide(L)'
;MHYLPTAFAQLFFSWKLYHYALEGKIDREGLDSEITFKSEDQSQIFVLPARIFDNENDFILAFENNLTIAFGAAAITLDRARYEAGYDLPNPIRSENDQCIALCYQIRCAFAHDIAEPRWKIKERYRRTYEFGGIQIDLTNLDGAVFGYHQIGGPGRLIAIKDYAVVNDLVGKRVR
;
A
#
# COMPACT_ATOMS: atom_id res chain seq x y z
N MET A 1 15.55 1.01 10.50
CA MET A 1 14.41 1.28 9.59
C MET A 1 13.53 2.41 10.11
N HIS A 2 13.68 3.61 9.57
CA HIS A 2 12.88 4.77 10.02
C HIS A 2 11.48 4.81 9.39
N TYR A 3 11.29 4.30 8.17
CA TYR A 3 10.09 4.60 7.38
C TYR A 3 9.00 3.51 7.36
N LEU A 4 9.32 2.24 7.63
CA LEU A 4 8.32 1.16 7.63
C LEU A 4 7.19 1.39 8.66
N PRO A 5 7.46 1.79 9.91
CA PRO A 5 6.40 2.13 10.85
C PRO A 5 5.54 3.30 10.38
N THR A 6 6.14 4.33 9.77
CA THR A 6 5.44 5.50 9.22
C THR A 6 4.52 5.12 8.07
N ALA A 7 5.00 4.29 7.13
CA ALA A 7 4.20 3.85 5.99
C ALA A 7 2.97 3.02 6.43
N PHE A 8 3.15 2.10 7.39
CA PHE A 8 2.02 1.34 7.94
C PHE A 8 1.09 2.20 8.82
N ALA A 9 1.62 3.19 9.54
CA ALA A 9 0.78 4.16 10.25
C ALA A 9 -0.10 4.96 9.28
N GLN A 10 0.44 5.37 8.13
CA GLN A 10 -0.33 6.05 7.10
C GLN A 10 -1.42 5.15 6.50
N LEU A 11 -1.11 3.88 6.24
CA LEU A 11 -2.11 2.89 5.81
C LEU A 11 -3.22 2.72 6.86
N PHE A 12 -2.88 2.65 8.15
CA PHE A 12 -3.90 2.55 9.20
C PHE A 12 -4.74 3.82 9.31
N PHE A 13 -4.13 4.98 9.12
CA PHE A 13 -4.84 6.24 9.11
C PHE A 13 -5.80 6.34 7.92
N SER A 14 -5.39 5.94 6.71
CA SER A 14 -6.27 5.94 5.53
C SER A 14 -7.46 4.99 5.69
N TRP A 15 -7.27 3.82 6.32
CA TRP A 15 -8.39 2.92 6.67
C TRP A 15 -9.40 3.58 7.60
N LYS A 16 -8.91 4.27 8.64
CA LYS A 16 -9.78 4.98 9.59
C LYS A 16 -10.52 6.13 8.91
N LEU A 17 -9.85 6.90 8.06
CA LEU A 17 -10.47 7.98 7.29
C LEU A 17 -11.56 7.45 6.37
N TYR A 18 -11.27 6.38 5.62
CA TYR A 18 -12.26 5.75 4.75
C TYR A 18 -13.49 5.27 5.53
N HIS A 19 -13.28 4.62 6.68
CA HIS A 19 -14.38 4.22 7.55
C HIS A 19 -15.19 5.41 8.09
N TYR A 20 -14.51 6.48 8.51
CA TYR A 20 -15.18 7.71 8.97
C TYR A 20 -16.02 8.35 7.88
N ALA A 21 -15.53 8.34 6.64
CA ALA A 21 -16.25 8.84 5.48
C ALA A 21 -17.52 8.01 5.24
N LEU A 22 -17.41 6.67 5.22
CA LEU A 22 -18.55 5.76 5.07
C LEU A 22 -19.62 5.91 6.15
N GLU A 23 -19.23 6.31 7.36
CA GLU A 23 -20.16 6.60 8.46
C GLU A 23 -20.78 8.00 8.40
N GLY A 24 -20.47 8.81 7.38
CA GLY A 24 -20.95 10.20 7.25
C GLY A 24 -20.40 11.13 8.33
N LYS A 25 -19.26 10.79 8.95
CA LYS A 25 -18.66 11.56 10.06
C LYS A 25 -17.75 12.70 9.60
N ILE A 26 -17.51 12.81 8.30
CA ILE A 26 -16.68 13.86 7.73
C ILE A 26 -17.59 14.94 7.16
N ASP A 27 -17.39 16.18 7.62
CA ASP A 27 -18.04 17.35 7.05
C ASP A 27 -17.49 17.61 5.64
N ARG A 28 -18.25 17.18 4.62
CA ARG A 28 -17.89 17.34 3.21
C ARG A 28 -17.78 18.80 2.82
N GLU A 29 -18.70 19.66 3.27
CA GLU A 29 -18.70 21.07 2.87
C GLU A 29 -17.52 21.82 3.47
N GLY A 30 -17.17 21.50 4.72
CA GLY A 30 -15.96 22.00 5.36
C GLY A 30 -14.69 21.53 4.67
N LEU A 31 -14.62 20.24 4.31
CA LEU A 31 -13.43 19.64 3.68
C LEU A 31 -13.23 20.09 2.23
N ASP A 32 -14.30 20.14 1.44
CA ASP A 32 -14.30 20.51 0.01
C ASP A 32 -14.52 22.02 -0.19
N SER A 33 -13.89 22.81 0.68
CA SER A 33 -13.88 24.26 0.65
C SER A 33 -12.58 24.77 -0.01
N GLU A 34 -12.59 26.05 -0.41
CA GLU A 34 -11.39 26.65 -0.99
C GLU A 34 -10.32 26.79 0.10
N ILE A 35 -9.12 26.26 -0.16
CA ILE A 35 -7.99 26.33 0.77
C ILE A 35 -6.86 27.11 0.10
N THR A 36 -6.41 28.17 0.76
CA THR A 36 -5.25 28.96 0.33
C THR A 36 -4.03 28.66 1.20
N PHE A 37 -2.96 28.20 0.57
CA PHE A 37 -1.64 28.08 1.18
C PHE A 37 -0.80 29.30 0.80
N LYS A 38 -0.12 29.88 1.79
CA LYS A 38 0.84 30.96 1.61
C LYS A 38 2.19 30.49 2.11
N SER A 39 3.25 30.72 1.34
CA SER A 39 4.61 30.53 1.84
C SER A 39 4.88 31.45 3.03
N GLU A 40 5.80 31.05 3.93
CA GLU A 40 6.14 31.85 5.11
C GLU A 40 6.63 33.26 4.74
N ASP A 41 7.31 33.39 3.59
CA ASP A 41 7.79 34.65 3.03
C ASP A 41 6.76 35.38 2.14
N GLN A 42 5.55 34.84 2.01
CA GLN A 42 4.43 35.35 1.20
C GLN A 42 4.72 35.51 -0.30
N SER A 43 5.83 34.97 -0.81
CA SER A 43 6.19 35.04 -2.23
C SER A 43 5.34 34.12 -3.11
N GLN A 44 4.72 33.10 -2.53
CA GLN A 44 3.91 32.11 -3.25
C GLN A 44 2.53 31.95 -2.61
N ILE A 45 1.50 31.91 -3.47
CA ILE A 45 0.12 31.63 -3.11
C ILE A 45 -0.34 30.45 -3.95
N PHE A 46 -0.85 29.41 -3.30
CA PHE A 46 -1.43 28.24 -3.93
C PHE A 46 -2.87 28.05 -3.43
N VAL A 47 -3.83 28.02 -4.35
CA VAL A 47 -5.26 27.91 -4.04
C VAL A 47 -5.77 26.56 -4.54
N LEU A 48 -6.30 25.75 -3.64
CA LEU A 48 -7.04 24.54 -3.99
C LEU A 48 -8.51 24.92 -4.25
N PRO A 49 -9.11 24.47 -5.37
CA PRO A 49 -10.49 24.78 -5.68
C PRO A 49 -11.45 24.10 -4.70
N ALA A 50 -12.58 24.74 -4.45
CA ALA A 50 -13.72 24.11 -3.78
C ALA A 50 -14.52 23.23 -4.76
N ARG A 51 -15.36 22.35 -4.20
CA ARG A 51 -16.32 21.51 -4.94
C ARG A 51 -15.65 20.58 -5.96
N ILE A 52 -14.57 19.92 -5.56
CA ILE A 52 -13.91 18.90 -6.39
C ILE A 52 -14.70 17.58 -6.42
N PHE A 53 -15.72 17.42 -5.58
CA PHE A 53 -16.61 16.26 -5.56
C PHE A 53 -18.03 16.63 -5.99
N ASP A 54 -18.51 16.06 -7.09
CA ASP A 54 -19.86 16.37 -7.61
C ASP A 54 -20.96 15.78 -6.71
N ASN A 55 -20.69 14.63 -6.10
CA ASN A 55 -21.64 13.92 -5.24
C ASN A 55 -20.94 13.10 -4.14
N GLU A 56 -21.74 12.47 -3.28
CA GLU A 56 -21.24 11.66 -2.15
C GLU A 56 -20.42 10.45 -2.61
N ASN A 57 -20.74 9.85 -3.75
CA ASN A 57 -19.97 8.69 -4.24
C ASN A 57 -18.55 9.11 -4.64
N ASP A 58 -18.40 10.26 -5.30
CA ASP A 58 -17.07 10.78 -5.67
C ASP A 58 -16.25 11.11 -4.42
N PHE A 59 -16.93 11.61 -3.39
CA PHE A 59 -16.33 11.89 -2.08
C PHE A 59 -15.80 10.59 -1.43
N ILE A 60 -16.63 9.55 -1.33
CA ILE A 60 -16.24 8.25 -0.79
C ILE A 60 -15.13 7.60 -1.64
N LEU A 61 -15.23 7.68 -2.96
CA LEU A 61 -14.23 7.15 -3.90
C LEU A 61 -12.86 7.80 -3.69
N ALA A 62 -12.80 9.09 -3.36
CA ALA A 62 -11.54 9.76 -3.04
C ALA A 62 -10.85 9.15 -1.81
N PHE A 63 -11.61 8.77 -0.78
CA PHE A 63 -11.06 8.08 0.39
C PHE A 63 -10.62 6.64 0.07
N GLU A 64 -11.37 5.93 -0.77
CA GLU A 64 -10.97 4.60 -1.26
C GLU A 64 -9.67 4.66 -2.09
N ASN A 65 -9.55 5.67 -2.95
CA ASN A 65 -8.33 5.92 -3.72
C ASN A 65 -7.15 6.28 -2.82
N ASN A 66 -7.35 7.16 -1.83
CA ASN A 66 -6.33 7.48 -0.83
C ASN A 66 -5.88 6.23 -0.05
N LEU A 67 -6.82 5.35 0.30
CA LEU A 67 -6.52 4.07 0.92
C LEU A 67 -5.68 3.17 0.01
N THR A 68 -6.03 3.07 -1.28
CA THR A 68 -5.29 2.30 -2.28
C THR A 68 -3.86 2.83 -2.46
N ILE A 69 -3.69 4.16 -2.49
CA ILE A 69 -2.39 4.82 -2.56
C ILE A 69 -1.55 4.51 -1.31
N ALA A 70 -2.14 4.64 -0.12
CA ALA A 70 -1.45 4.36 1.13
C ALA A 70 -1.06 2.87 1.24
N PHE A 71 -1.89 1.96 0.73
CA PHE A 71 -1.57 0.53 0.66
C PHE A 71 -0.37 0.28 -0.26
N GLY A 72 -0.37 0.86 -1.47
CA GLY A 72 0.74 0.77 -2.41
C GLY A 72 2.04 1.32 -1.80
N ALA A 73 1.98 2.48 -1.14
CA ALA A 73 3.12 3.07 -0.45
C ALA A 73 3.68 2.16 0.67
N ALA A 74 2.80 1.52 1.45
CA ALA A 74 3.21 0.55 2.48
C ALA A 74 3.86 -0.70 1.87
N ALA A 75 3.30 -1.24 0.78
CA ALA A 75 3.87 -2.40 0.09
C ALA A 75 5.25 -2.09 -0.54
N ILE A 76 5.40 -0.93 -1.17
CA ILE A 76 6.68 -0.45 -1.71
C ILE A 76 7.71 -0.29 -0.59
N THR A 77 7.31 0.30 0.54
CA THR A 77 8.20 0.49 1.69
C THR A 77 8.61 -0.85 2.31
N LEU A 78 7.71 -1.84 2.35
CA LEU A 78 8.01 -3.19 2.83
C LEU A 78 9.03 -3.90 1.93
N ASP A 79 8.87 -3.82 0.61
CA ASP A 79 9.84 -4.39 -0.35
C ASP A 79 11.20 -3.69 -0.25
N ARG A 80 11.22 -2.36 -0.11
CA ARG A 80 12.45 -1.58 0.07
C ARG A 80 13.16 -1.91 1.38
N ALA A 81 12.40 -2.03 2.47
CA ALA A 81 12.91 -2.38 3.79
C ALA A 81 13.70 -3.70 3.78
N ARG A 82 13.18 -4.69 3.06
CA ARG A 82 13.87 -5.95 2.83
C ARG A 82 15.22 -5.78 2.13
N TYR A 83 15.25 -4.98 1.06
CA TYR A 83 16.47 -4.72 0.32
C TYR A 83 17.52 -4.00 1.20
N GLU A 84 17.09 -3.01 1.99
CA GLU A 84 17.95 -2.30 2.96
C GLU A 84 18.47 -3.23 4.08
N ALA A 85 17.78 -4.32 4.37
CA ALA A 85 18.22 -5.36 5.30
C ALA A 85 19.19 -6.38 4.68
N GLY A 86 19.57 -6.22 3.42
CA GLY A 86 20.55 -7.07 2.73
C GLY A 86 19.95 -8.32 2.07
N TYR A 87 18.63 -8.39 1.91
CA TYR A 87 17.98 -9.50 1.23
C TYR A 87 17.69 -9.14 -0.22
N ASP A 88 18.40 -9.76 -1.16
CA ASP A 88 18.13 -9.69 -2.59
C ASP A 88 16.89 -10.51 -3.00
N LEU A 89 16.47 -10.35 -4.27
CA LEU A 89 15.40 -11.18 -4.82
C LEU A 89 15.90 -12.63 -5.00
N PRO A 90 15.26 -13.62 -4.35
CA PRO A 90 15.68 -15.00 -4.40
C PRO A 90 15.57 -15.55 -5.80
N ASN A 91 16.59 -16.30 -6.21
CA ASN A 91 16.62 -17.05 -7.45
C ASN A 91 17.51 -18.30 -7.27
N PRO A 92 16.93 -19.49 -7.10
CA PRO A 92 15.49 -19.81 -7.11
C PRO A 92 14.75 -19.44 -5.81
N ILE A 93 13.42 -19.39 -5.85
CA ILE A 93 12.54 -19.23 -4.67
C ILE A 93 12.30 -20.63 -4.05
N ARG A 94 12.86 -20.89 -2.87
CA ARG A 94 12.81 -22.22 -2.21
C ARG A 94 12.21 -22.18 -0.80
N SER A 95 12.70 -21.30 0.06
CA SER A 95 12.30 -21.23 1.47
C SER A 95 11.02 -20.42 1.66
N GLU A 96 10.40 -20.53 2.83
CA GLU A 96 9.30 -19.63 3.20
C GLU A 96 9.71 -18.15 3.17
N ASN A 97 10.93 -17.84 3.63
CA ASN A 97 11.49 -16.49 3.55
C ASN A 97 11.63 -16.03 2.10
N ASP A 98 12.11 -16.89 1.20
CA ASP A 98 12.19 -16.57 -0.23
C ASP A 98 10.80 -16.25 -0.80
N GLN A 99 9.79 -17.02 -0.39
CA GLN A 99 8.42 -16.81 -0.82
C GLN A 99 7.84 -15.51 -0.29
N CYS A 100 8.06 -15.18 0.99
CA CYS A 100 7.69 -13.90 1.57
C CYS A 100 8.32 -12.73 0.80
N ILE A 101 9.64 -12.81 0.57
CA ILE A 101 10.40 -11.80 -0.18
C ILE A 101 9.83 -11.62 -1.60
N ALA A 102 9.66 -12.74 -2.32
CA ALA A 102 9.19 -12.69 -3.69
C ALA A 102 7.75 -12.18 -3.79
N LEU A 103 6.89 -12.53 -2.83
CA LEU A 103 5.54 -11.99 -2.76
C LEU A 103 5.52 -10.48 -2.47
N CYS A 104 6.30 -10.01 -1.48
CA CYS A 104 6.44 -8.57 -1.21
C CYS A 104 6.80 -7.79 -2.48
N TYR A 105 7.76 -8.32 -3.24
CA TYR A 105 8.16 -7.76 -4.53
C TYR A 105 7.02 -7.77 -5.56
N GLN A 106 6.25 -8.87 -5.67
CA GLN A 106 5.11 -8.94 -6.60
C GLN A 106 3.99 -7.97 -6.24
N ILE A 107 3.65 -7.85 -4.94
CA ILE A 107 2.66 -6.87 -4.48
C ILE A 107 3.16 -5.47 -4.83
N ARG A 108 4.42 -5.13 -4.53
CA ARG A 108 5.02 -3.84 -4.93
C ARG A 108 4.94 -3.60 -6.45
N CYS A 109 5.15 -4.63 -7.27
CA CYS A 109 5.06 -4.50 -8.73
C CYS A 109 3.65 -4.15 -9.21
N ALA A 110 2.60 -4.58 -8.50
CA ALA A 110 1.22 -4.25 -8.86
C ALA A 110 0.92 -2.74 -8.79
N PHE A 111 1.65 -2.00 -7.94
CA PHE A 111 1.47 -0.56 -7.71
C PHE A 111 2.55 0.30 -8.38
N ALA A 112 3.58 -0.31 -8.97
CA ALA A 112 4.77 0.41 -9.43
C ALA A 112 4.55 1.24 -10.71
N HIS A 113 3.52 0.93 -11.49
CA HIS A 113 3.27 1.54 -12.80
C HIS A 113 2.04 2.44 -12.83
N ASP A 114 1.03 2.12 -12.02
CA ASP A 114 -0.19 2.89 -11.87
C ASP A 114 -0.69 2.71 -10.43
N ILE A 115 -0.63 3.78 -9.63
CA ILE A 115 -1.01 3.71 -8.22
C ILE A 115 -2.51 3.97 -8.01
N ALA A 116 -3.17 4.62 -8.98
CA ALA A 116 -4.60 4.88 -8.96
C ALA A 116 -5.39 3.67 -9.48
N GLU A 117 -4.84 2.97 -10.48
CA GLU A 117 -5.39 1.73 -11.03
C GLU A 117 -4.37 0.58 -11.01
N PRO A 118 -4.01 0.06 -9.82
CA PRO A 118 -2.97 -0.97 -9.69
C PRO A 118 -3.34 -2.25 -10.45
N ARG A 119 -2.35 -2.81 -11.16
CA ARG A 119 -2.48 -4.03 -11.96
C ARG A 119 -1.28 -4.92 -11.77
N TRP A 120 -1.54 -6.21 -11.61
CA TRP A 120 -0.49 -7.22 -11.51
C TRP A 120 0.40 -7.22 -12.76
N LYS A 121 1.72 -7.29 -12.52
CA LYS A 121 2.75 -7.46 -13.54
C LYS A 121 3.68 -8.60 -13.10
N ILE A 122 3.34 -9.82 -13.49
CA ILE A 122 3.92 -11.05 -12.95
C ILE A 122 4.67 -11.80 -14.06
N LYS A 123 6.01 -11.81 -13.95
CA LYS A 123 6.86 -12.64 -14.82
C LYS A 123 6.70 -14.11 -14.49
N GLU A 124 6.94 -14.99 -15.46
CA GLU A 124 6.74 -16.44 -15.38
C GLU A 124 7.19 -17.08 -14.06
N ARG A 125 8.43 -16.80 -13.62
CA ARG A 125 8.99 -17.38 -12.38
C ARG A 125 8.23 -17.04 -11.09
N TYR A 126 7.39 -16.01 -11.13
CA TYR A 126 6.60 -15.51 -10.00
C TYR A 126 5.12 -15.90 -10.10
N ARG A 127 4.69 -16.55 -11.19
CA ARG A 127 3.35 -17.11 -11.36
C ARG A 127 3.26 -18.43 -10.60
N ARG A 128 2.93 -18.33 -9.31
CA ARG A 128 2.89 -19.47 -8.41
C ARG A 128 2.02 -19.19 -7.20
N THR A 129 1.72 -20.25 -6.47
CA THR A 129 1.29 -20.16 -5.07
C THR A 129 2.49 -19.87 -4.17
N TYR A 130 2.31 -18.89 -3.28
CA TYR A 130 3.24 -18.53 -2.23
C TYR A 130 2.70 -19.01 -0.89
N GLU A 131 3.53 -19.74 -0.14
CA GLU A 131 3.19 -20.34 1.14
C GLU A 131 4.29 -20.06 2.18
N PHE A 132 3.94 -19.34 3.25
CA PHE A 132 4.84 -19.03 4.36
C PHE A 132 4.07 -18.61 5.60
N GLY A 133 4.49 -19.03 6.79
CA GLY A 133 3.89 -18.57 8.05
C GLY A 133 2.36 -18.74 8.15
N GLY A 134 1.81 -19.78 7.53
CA GLY A 134 0.35 -20.01 7.46
C GLY A 134 -0.40 -19.10 6.47
N ILE A 135 0.30 -18.30 5.68
CA ILE A 135 -0.25 -17.51 4.57
C ILE A 135 -0.14 -18.34 3.29
N GLN A 136 -1.22 -18.40 2.51
CA GLN A 136 -1.25 -18.98 1.17
C GLN A 136 -1.90 -18.00 0.19
N ILE A 137 -1.17 -17.63 -0.87
CA ILE A 137 -1.62 -16.66 -1.89
C ILE A 137 -1.26 -17.20 -3.27
N ASP A 138 -2.26 -17.32 -4.15
CA ASP A 138 -2.06 -17.79 -5.53
C ASP A 138 -1.98 -16.63 -6.52
N LEU A 139 -0.82 -16.46 -7.16
CA LEU A 139 -0.59 -15.47 -8.20
C LEU A 139 -0.52 -16.08 -9.61
N THR A 140 -0.79 -17.37 -9.77
CA THR A 140 -0.54 -18.13 -11.02
C THR A 140 -1.23 -17.52 -12.23
N ASN A 141 -2.45 -17.01 -12.05
CA ASN A 141 -3.31 -16.52 -13.14
C ASN A 141 -3.65 -15.02 -13.02
N LEU A 142 -2.85 -14.24 -12.30
CA LEU A 142 -3.17 -12.85 -12.02
C LEU A 142 -2.49 -11.82 -12.93
N ASP A 143 -1.54 -12.21 -13.79
CA ASP A 143 -0.82 -11.23 -14.62
C ASP A 143 -1.76 -10.42 -15.52
N GLY A 144 -1.62 -9.08 -15.47
CA GLY A 144 -2.49 -8.14 -16.19
C GLY A 144 -3.82 -7.82 -15.50
N ALA A 145 -4.26 -8.61 -14.51
CA ALA A 145 -5.49 -8.36 -13.78
C ALA A 145 -5.38 -7.10 -12.91
N VAL A 146 -6.52 -6.42 -12.70
CA VAL A 146 -6.63 -5.35 -11.70
C VAL A 146 -6.36 -5.94 -10.33
N PHE A 147 -5.54 -5.25 -9.54
CA PHE A 147 -5.26 -5.63 -8.17
C PHE A 147 -6.53 -5.48 -7.32
N GLY A 148 -6.86 -6.51 -6.55
CA GLY A 148 -7.92 -6.47 -5.57
C GLY A 148 -7.46 -7.10 -4.26
N TYR A 149 -7.82 -6.49 -3.13
CA TYR A 149 -7.41 -6.96 -1.81
C TYR A 149 -7.77 -8.43 -1.54
N HIS A 150 -8.89 -8.92 -2.10
CA HIS A 150 -9.32 -10.32 -1.97
C HIS A 150 -8.33 -11.32 -2.57
N GLN A 151 -7.55 -10.93 -3.58
CA GLN A 151 -6.57 -11.81 -4.25
C GLN A 151 -5.39 -12.16 -3.35
N ILE A 152 -5.09 -11.33 -2.34
CA ILE A 152 -4.13 -11.64 -1.28
C ILE A 152 -4.83 -12.13 0.00
N GLY A 153 -6.14 -12.40 -0.02
CA GLY A 153 -6.88 -12.83 1.15
C GLY A 153 -7.27 -11.70 2.10
N GLY A 154 -7.46 -10.49 1.57
CA GLY A 154 -8.07 -9.34 2.25
C GLY A 154 -7.10 -8.24 2.68
N PRO A 155 -7.64 -7.10 3.14
CA PRO A 155 -6.84 -5.90 3.45
C PRO A 155 -5.86 -6.09 4.62
N GLY A 156 -6.21 -6.95 5.59
CA GLY A 156 -5.33 -7.28 6.72
C GLY A 156 -4.10 -8.11 6.32
N ARG A 157 -4.07 -8.67 5.10
CA ARG A 157 -2.99 -9.58 4.71
C ARG A 157 -1.63 -8.88 4.65
N LEU A 158 -1.57 -7.66 4.14
CA LEU A 158 -0.29 -6.94 4.07
C LEU A 158 0.34 -6.76 5.46
N ILE A 159 -0.48 -6.61 6.50
CA ILE A 159 -0.04 -6.54 7.89
C ILE A 159 0.55 -7.88 8.33
N ALA A 160 -0.13 -9.00 8.06
CA ALA A 160 0.35 -10.33 8.37
C ALA A 160 1.68 -10.65 7.65
N ILE A 161 1.83 -10.24 6.38
CA ILE A 161 3.08 -10.38 5.62
C ILE A 161 4.19 -9.56 6.28
N LYS A 162 3.91 -8.29 6.64
CA LYS A 162 4.87 -7.44 7.35
C LYS A 162 5.26 -8.04 8.70
N ASP A 163 4.31 -8.57 9.48
CA ASP A 163 4.59 -9.18 10.78
C ASP A 163 5.47 -10.42 10.63
N TYR A 164 5.18 -11.29 9.65
CA TYR A 164 6.06 -12.40 9.31
C TYR A 164 7.48 -11.93 8.98
N ALA A 165 7.60 -10.91 8.12
CA ALA A 165 8.89 -10.37 7.71
C ALA A 165 9.68 -9.78 8.89
N VAL A 166 9.00 -9.12 9.83
CA VAL A 166 9.63 -8.58 11.05
C VAL A 166 10.09 -9.69 11.99
N VAL A 167 9.25 -10.70 12.23
CA VAL A 167 9.58 -11.84 13.11
C VAL A 167 10.77 -12.64 12.58
N ASN A 168 10.87 -12.77 11.26
CA ASN A 168 11.96 -13.50 10.59
C ASN A 168 13.15 -12.61 10.17
N ASP A 169 13.23 -11.38 10.70
CA ASP A 169 14.33 -10.42 10.46
C ASP A 169 14.57 -10.05 8.98
N LEU A 170 13.56 -10.21 8.13
CA LEU A 170 13.65 -9.96 6.68
C LEU A 170 13.66 -8.48 6.31
N VAL A 171 13.40 -7.60 7.27
CA VAL A 171 13.31 -6.15 7.09
C VAL A 171 14.24 -5.39 8.03
N GLY A 172 15.10 -6.11 8.76
CA GLY A 172 16.06 -5.54 9.71
C GLY A 172 15.43 -5.03 11.01
N LYS A 173 16.15 -5.17 12.12
CA LYS A 173 15.71 -4.66 13.43
C LYS A 173 15.76 -3.13 13.48
N ARG A 174 14.88 -2.51 14.27
CA ARG A 174 15.10 -1.13 14.73
C ARG A 174 16.44 -1.11 15.45
N VAL A 175 17.46 -0.51 14.84
CA VAL A 175 18.55 0.09 15.61
C VAL A 175 17.86 1.16 16.46
N ARG A 176 17.80 0.90 17.77
CA ARG A 176 17.21 1.83 18.75
C ARG A 176 18.03 3.09 18.82
#